data_AF-A0A3B8XLN9-F1
#
_entry.id   AF-A0A3B8XLN9-F1
#
_cell.length_a   1.000
_cell.length_b   1.000
_cell.length_c   1.000
_cell.angle_alpha   90.00
_cell.angle_beta   90.00
_cell.angle_gamma   90.00
#
_symmetry.space_group_name_H-M   'P 1'
#
loop_
_entity.id
_entity.type
_entity.pdbx_description
1 polymer ?
#
loop_
_entity_poly.entity_id
_entity_poly.type
_entity_poly.pdbx_seq_one_letter_code
_entity_poly.pdbx_strand_id
1 'polypeptide(L)'
;TQFNMKWVEPAGLVKFDFLGLKTLTVLERAVKLIARRGIEIDLLHLPLQDEKTFEMLGRGETVGVFQLESSGMRDVLRKLEADRFEDIIALVALYRPGPMDNIPSYVRRKHGQEKPDYLHPLLEPVLKETHGVIIYQEQVMQIAQILSGYSLGEADLLRRAMGKKIKAEMEAQKERFVTGAVAKGIDKTHAANIFELVDKFAG
;
A
#
# COMPACT_ATOMS: atom_id res chain seq x y z
N THR A 1 -6.25 -3.65 -33.28
CA THR A 1 -5.01 -4.32 -33.75
C THR A 1 -5.22 -5.82 -33.78
N GLN A 2 -4.53 -6.56 -34.66
CA GLN A 2 -4.55 -8.03 -34.67
C GLN A 2 -3.55 -8.64 -33.66
N PHE A 3 -2.56 -7.86 -33.19
CA PHE A 3 -1.68 -8.28 -32.10
C PHE A 3 -2.42 -8.22 -30.77
N ASN A 4 -2.25 -9.26 -29.95
CA ASN A 4 -2.73 -9.23 -28.57
C ASN A 4 -1.84 -8.31 -27.71
N MET A 5 -2.31 -7.95 -26.51
CA MET A 5 -1.65 -6.99 -25.62
C MET A 5 -0.15 -7.27 -25.38
N LYS A 6 0.28 -8.54 -25.37
CA LYS A 6 1.69 -8.89 -25.10
C LYS A 6 2.64 -8.47 -26.24
N TRP A 7 2.12 -8.32 -27.46
CA TRP A 7 2.93 -8.06 -28.65
C TRP A 7 2.83 -6.62 -29.15
N VAL A 8 1.87 -5.84 -28.65
CA VAL A 8 1.66 -4.44 -29.05
C VAL A 8 2.87 -3.57 -28.67
N GLU A 9 3.33 -3.66 -27.42
CA GLU A 9 4.49 -2.87 -26.95
C GLU A 9 5.82 -3.29 -27.60
N PRO A 10 6.18 -4.59 -27.71
CA PRO A 10 7.39 -5.01 -28.42
C PRO A 10 7.40 -4.66 -29.91
N ALA A 11 6.23 -4.51 -30.53
CA ALA A 11 6.10 -4.08 -31.92
C ALA A 11 6.30 -2.56 -32.11
N GLY A 12 6.61 -1.81 -31.05
CA GLY A 12 6.86 -0.37 -31.09
C GLY A 12 5.58 0.48 -31.13
N LEU A 13 4.42 -0.11 -30.82
CA LEU A 13 3.16 0.63 -30.77
C LEU A 13 2.93 1.23 -29.38
N VAL A 14 2.40 2.45 -29.35
CA VAL A 14 1.98 3.10 -28.10
C VAL A 14 0.65 2.53 -27.65
N LYS A 15 0.59 2.09 -26.39
CA LYS A 15 -0.61 1.53 -25.77
C LYS A 15 -1.25 2.56 -24.84
N PHE A 16 -2.57 2.72 -24.95
CA PHE A 16 -3.39 3.47 -24.00
C PHE A 16 -4.49 2.57 -23.45
N ASP A 17 -4.69 2.61 -22.13
CA ASP A 17 -5.80 1.94 -21.46
C ASP A 17 -6.84 2.98 -21.02
N PHE A 18 -8.02 2.93 -21.63
CA PHE A 18 -9.17 3.75 -21.24
C PHE A 18 -10.13 2.89 -20.41
N LEU A 19 -10.11 3.08 -19.09
CA LEU A 19 -10.93 2.30 -18.17
C LEU A 19 -12.25 3.02 -17.87
N GLY A 20 -13.37 2.34 -18.08
CA GLY A 20 -14.68 2.81 -17.62
C GLY A 20 -14.88 2.49 -16.15
N LEU A 21 -14.87 3.50 -15.26
CA LEU A 21 -15.10 3.32 -13.83
C LEU A 21 -16.54 3.71 -13.48
N LYS A 22 -17.36 2.71 -13.09
CA LYS A 22 -18.74 2.93 -12.64
C LYS A 22 -18.83 3.95 -11.50
N THR A 23 -17.86 3.96 -10.59
CA THR A 23 -17.78 4.90 -9.46
C THR A 23 -17.79 6.35 -9.92
N LEU A 24 -17.10 6.69 -11.02
CA LEU A 24 -17.07 8.06 -11.54
C LEU A 24 -18.47 8.49 -12.04
N THR A 25 -19.19 7.59 -12.71
CA THR A 25 -20.59 7.86 -13.13
C THR A 25 -21.52 8.03 -11.93
N VAL A 26 -21.32 7.27 -10.85
CA VAL A 26 -22.10 7.41 -9.62
C VAL A 26 -21.85 8.76 -8.96
N LEU A 27 -20.58 9.16 -8.81
CA LEU A 27 -20.20 10.46 -8.25
C LEU A 27 -20.76 11.63 -9.07
N GLU A 28 -20.61 11.58 -10.40
CA GLU A 28 -21.15 12.60 -11.30
C GLU A 28 -22.68 12.77 -11.13
N ARG A 29 -23.41 11.66 -11.06
CA ARG A 29 -24.86 11.68 -10.84
C ARG A 29 -25.21 12.23 -9.47
N ALA A 30 -24.47 11.86 -8.43
CA ALA A 30 -24.69 12.36 -7.07
C ALA A 30 -24.54 13.89 -7.02
N VAL A 31 -23.46 14.43 -7.58
CA VAL A 31 -23.24 15.89 -7.66
C VAL A 31 -24.36 16.58 -8.42
N LYS A 32 -24.78 16.06 -9.59
CA LYS A 32 -25.90 16.60 -10.37
C LYS A 32 -27.22 16.62 -9.61
N LEU A 33 -27.49 15.61 -8.77
CA LEU A 33 -28.70 15.56 -7.96
C LEU A 33 -28.64 16.54 -6.78
N ILE A 34 -27.48 16.68 -6.16
CA ILE A 34 -27.26 17.61 -5.04
C ILE A 34 -27.34 19.07 -5.52
N ALA A 35 -26.82 19.37 -6.72
CA ALA A 35 -26.93 20.69 -7.35
C ALA A 35 -28.39 21.15 -7.54
N ARG A 36 -29.35 20.23 -7.74
CA ARG A 36 -30.79 20.59 -7.81
C ARG A 36 -31.34 21.14 -6.50
N ARG A 37 -30.63 20.96 -5.38
CA ARG A 37 -30.94 21.55 -4.08
C ARG A 37 -30.21 22.87 -3.83
N GLY A 38 -29.51 23.41 -4.83
CA GLY A 38 -28.72 24.63 -4.72
C GLY A 38 -27.37 24.45 -4.00
N ILE A 39 -26.89 23.20 -3.87
CA ILE A 39 -25.62 22.88 -3.23
C ILE A 39 -24.62 22.48 -4.32
N GLU A 40 -23.54 23.25 -4.46
CA GLU A 40 -22.44 22.93 -5.37
C GLU A 40 -21.37 22.11 -4.63
N ILE A 41 -20.87 21.07 -5.29
CA ILE A 41 -19.81 20.20 -4.75
C ILE A 41 -18.69 20.14 -5.79
N ASP A 42 -17.49 20.53 -5.37
CA ASP A 42 -16.26 20.28 -6.11
C ASP A 42 -15.54 19.05 -5.55
N LEU A 43 -15.59 17.94 -6.31
CA LEU A 43 -14.98 16.67 -5.92
C LEU A 43 -13.46 16.75 -5.81
N LEU A 44 -12.80 17.70 -6.50
CA LEU A 44 -11.33 17.81 -6.50
C LEU A 44 -10.78 18.52 -5.26
N HIS A 45 -11.64 19.22 -4.53
CA HIS A 45 -11.24 20.07 -3.39
C HIS A 45 -11.98 19.71 -2.09
N LEU A 46 -12.48 18.47 -1.97
CA LEU A 46 -13.08 17.99 -0.73
C LEU A 46 -12.03 17.86 0.38
N PRO A 47 -12.38 18.23 1.64
CA PRO A 47 -11.51 17.98 2.78
C PRO A 47 -11.38 16.47 3.04
N LEU A 48 -10.16 16.02 3.38
CA LEU A 48 -9.87 14.60 3.65
C LEU A 48 -10.02 14.23 5.13
N GLN A 49 -10.40 15.18 5.99
CA GLN A 49 -10.52 15.03 7.44
C GLN A 49 -11.98 15.20 7.94
N ASP A 50 -12.97 14.94 7.08
CA ASP A 50 -14.38 15.08 7.46
C ASP A 50 -14.77 14.03 8.52
N GLU A 51 -15.02 14.50 9.74
CA GLU A 51 -15.32 13.67 10.90
C GLU A 51 -16.54 12.76 10.67
N LYS A 52 -17.61 13.30 10.08
CA LYS A 52 -18.85 12.53 9.82
C LYS A 52 -18.61 11.36 8.86
N THR A 53 -17.73 11.54 7.88
CA THR A 53 -17.31 10.48 6.99
C THR A 53 -16.59 9.38 7.77
N PHE A 54 -15.62 9.72 8.61
CA PHE A 54 -14.90 8.72 9.40
C PHE A 54 -15.77 8.03 10.47
N GLU A 55 -16.69 8.74 11.11
CA GLU A 55 -17.67 8.12 12.00
C GLU A 55 -18.53 7.06 11.27
N MET A 56 -18.99 7.36 10.05
CA MET A 56 -19.73 6.42 9.21
C MET A 56 -18.87 5.20 8.83
N LEU A 57 -17.60 5.44 8.46
CA LEU A 57 -16.63 4.37 8.18
C LEU A 57 -16.39 3.50 9.42
N GLY A 58 -16.16 4.09 10.59
CA GLY A 58 -15.94 3.41 11.87
C GLY A 58 -17.14 2.56 12.31
N ARG A 59 -18.37 2.96 11.97
CA ARG A 59 -19.57 2.12 12.17
C ARG A 59 -19.72 0.99 11.13
N GLY A 60 -18.90 0.97 10.08
CA GLY A 60 -18.97 0.00 9.00
C GLY A 60 -20.19 0.18 8.09
N GLU A 61 -20.70 1.41 7.97
CA GLU A 61 -21.88 1.78 7.17
C GLU A 61 -21.49 2.06 5.69
N THR A 62 -20.72 1.15 5.08
CA THR A 62 -20.06 1.38 3.79
C THR A 62 -20.70 0.67 2.59
N VAL A 63 -21.97 0.31 2.68
CA VAL A 63 -22.70 -0.24 1.53
C VAL A 63 -22.78 0.83 0.43
N GLY A 64 -22.24 0.54 -0.74
CA GLY A 64 -22.15 1.48 -1.86
C GLY A 64 -20.96 2.45 -1.79
N VAL A 65 -20.05 2.28 -0.82
CA VAL A 65 -18.78 3.03 -0.75
C VAL A 65 -17.70 2.24 -1.46
N PHE A 66 -17.19 2.78 -2.56
CA PHE A 66 -16.21 2.14 -3.43
C PHE A 66 -15.04 1.51 -2.65
N GLN A 67 -14.66 0.29 -3.01
CA GLN A 67 -13.63 -0.56 -2.38
C GLN A 67 -13.92 -1.05 -0.96
N LEU A 68 -14.88 -0.46 -0.23
CA LEU A 68 -15.13 -0.75 1.17
C LEU A 68 -16.43 -1.53 1.46
N GLU A 69 -17.06 -2.11 0.43
CA GLU A 69 -18.42 -2.64 0.52
C GLU A 69 -18.53 -4.06 1.11
N SER A 70 -17.50 -4.89 0.94
CA SER A 70 -17.58 -6.32 1.30
C SER A 70 -17.76 -6.51 2.81
N SER A 71 -18.47 -7.56 3.22
CA SER A 71 -18.75 -7.84 4.64
C SER A 71 -17.48 -7.92 5.49
N GLY A 72 -16.47 -8.66 5.03
CA GLY A 72 -15.21 -8.77 5.77
C GLY A 72 -14.43 -7.45 5.83
N MET A 73 -14.47 -6.64 4.76
CA MET A 73 -13.86 -5.31 4.77
C MET A 73 -14.52 -4.39 5.80
N ARG A 74 -15.86 -4.43 5.89
CA ARG A 74 -16.65 -3.71 6.89
C ARG A 74 -16.29 -4.13 8.31
N ASP A 75 -16.09 -5.42 8.54
CA ASP A 75 -15.69 -5.94 9.86
C ASP A 75 -14.30 -5.45 10.25
N VAL A 76 -13.36 -5.41 9.31
CA VAL A 76 -12.03 -4.86 9.56
C VAL A 76 -12.11 -3.36 9.82
N LEU A 77 -12.86 -2.62 9.01
CA LEU A 77 -13.01 -1.17 9.16
C LEU A 77 -13.57 -0.79 10.55
N ARG A 78 -14.54 -1.55 11.06
CA ARG A 78 -15.07 -1.39 12.43
C ARG A 78 -14.01 -1.64 13.51
N LYS A 79 -13.17 -2.66 13.34
CA LYS A 79 -12.08 -2.96 14.29
C LYS A 79 -10.96 -1.93 14.22
N LEU A 80 -10.70 -1.42 13.02
CA LEU A 80 -9.68 -0.41 12.77
C LEU A 80 -10.07 0.96 13.33
N GLU A 81 -11.37 1.24 13.42
CA GLU A 81 -11.91 2.55 13.81
C GLU A 81 -11.23 3.65 12.98
N ALA A 82 -11.29 3.51 11.65
CA ALA A 82 -10.59 4.41 10.72
C ALA A 82 -10.98 5.87 10.98
N ASP A 83 -9.98 6.72 11.23
CA ASP A 83 -10.14 8.12 11.66
C ASP A 83 -9.32 9.10 10.83
N ARG A 84 -8.59 8.59 9.83
CA ARG A 84 -7.79 9.37 8.87
C ARG A 84 -7.74 8.70 7.51
N PHE A 85 -7.35 9.46 6.49
CA PHE A 85 -7.32 8.98 5.11
C PHE A 85 -6.32 7.86 4.88
N GLU A 86 -5.17 7.91 5.58
CA GLU A 86 -4.09 6.93 5.51
C GLU A 86 -4.55 5.53 5.93
N ASP A 87 -5.53 5.43 6.84
CA ASP A 87 -6.10 4.15 7.25
C ASP A 87 -6.89 3.48 6.12
N ILE A 88 -7.56 4.28 5.27
CA ILE A 88 -8.27 3.76 4.09
C ILE A 88 -7.25 3.21 3.09
N ILE A 89 -6.16 3.94 2.87
CA ILE A 89 -5.07 3.52 1.97
C ILE A 89 -4.46 2.20 2.47
N ALA A 90 -4.09 2.15 3.76
CA ALA A 90 -3.50 0.96 4.38
C ALA A 90 -4.45 -0.23 4.32
N LEU A 91 -5.73 -0.02 4.62
CA LEU A 91 -6.74 -1.08 4.61
C LEU A 91 -6.94 -1.68 3.21
N VAL A 92 -7.07 -0.85 2.17
CA VAL A 92 -7.22 -1.31 0.79
C VAL A 92 -5.98 -2.09 0.31
N ALA A 93 -4.79 -1.71 0.78
CA ALA A 93 -3.55 -2.42 0.48
C ALA A 93 -3.45 -3.76 1.23
N LEU A 94 -3.81 -3.78 2.53
CA LEU A 94 -3.75 -4.96 3.37
C LEU A 94 -4.84 -6.00 3.07
N TYR A 95 -6.01 -5.59 2.57
CA TYR A 95 -7.14 -6.48 2.34
C TYR A 95 -7.00 -7.28 1.02
N ARG A 96 -5.90 -8.03 0.90
CA ARG A 96 -5.56 -8.93 -0.20
C ARG A 96 -4.96 -10.25 0.33
N PRO A 97 -5.07 -11.38 -0.40
CA PRO A 97 -4.42 -12.62 -0.01
C PRO A 97 -2.92 -12.41 0.23
N GLY A 98 -2.41 -12.86 1.39
CA GLY A 98 -1.04 -12.61 1.84
C GLY A 98 -0.98 -11.49 2.89
N PRO A 99 -1.10 -10.20 2.51
CA PRO A 99 -1.05 -9.08 3.46
C PRO A 99 -2.16 -9.07 4.52
N MET A 100 -3.31 -9.73 4.28
CA MET A 100 -4.44 -9.81 5.21
C MET A 100 -4.07 -10.33 6.59
N ASP A 101 -3.07 -11.20 6.68
CA ASP A 101 -2.61 -11.76 7.96
C ASP A 101 -2.04 -10.69 8.90
N ASN A 102 -1.65 -9.53 8.37
CA ASN A 102 -1.10 -8.42 9.14
C ASN A 102 -2.17 -7.46 9.66
N ILE A 103 -3.41 -7.53 9.17
CA ILE A 103 -4.51 -6.66 9.61
C ILE A 103 -4.68 -6.67 11.14
N PRO A 104 -4.70 -7.84 11.82
CA PRO A 104 -4.83 -7.86 13.27
C PRO A 104 -3.69 -7.14 14.01
N SER A 105 -2.44 -7.27 13.53
CA SER A 105 -1.29 -6.58 14.13
C SER A 105 -1.37 -5.08 13.87
N TYR A 106 -1.71 -4.67 12.64
CA TYR A 106 -1.92 -3.26 12.29
C TYR A 106 -2.97 -2.60 13.20
N VAL A 107 -4.12 -3.25 13.39
CA VAL A 107 -5.20 -2.76 14.29
C VAL A 107 -4.72 -2.66 15.74
N ARG A 108 -4.08 -3.69 16.29
CA ARG A 108 -3.57 -3.65 17.68
C ARG A 108 -2.53 -2.56 17.89
N ARG A 109 -1.65 -2.34 16.91
CA ARG A 109 -0.61 -1.30 16.98
C ARG A 109 -1.20 0.09 16.86
N LYS A 110 -2.21 0.30 16.01
CA LYS A 110 -2.97 1.55 15.94
C LYS A 110 -3.57 1.89 17.31
N HIS A 111 -4.20 0.91 17.95
CA HIS A 111 -4.86 1.06 19.26
C HIS A 111 -3.91 1.05 20.46
N GLY A 112 -2.59 1.04 20.25
CA GLY A 112 -1.59 1.00 21.33
C GLY A 112 -1.58 -0.29 22.16
N GLN A 113 -2.25 -1.34 21.67
CA GLN A 113 -2.32 -2.66 22.31
C GLN A 113 -1.10 -3.54 22.01
N GLU A 114 -0.34 -3.18 20.97
CA GLU A 114 0.91 -3.81 20.56
C GLU A 114 1.93 -2.71 20.23
N LYS A 115 3.18 -2.85 20.71
CA LYS A 115 4.23 -1.88 20.36
C LYS A 115 4.67 -2.09 18.91
N PRO A 116 4.70 -1.05 18.06
CA PRO A 116 5.27 -1.15 16.73
C PRO A 116 6.74 -1.56 16.77
N ASP A 117 7.11 -2.55 15.97
CA ASP A 117 8.50 -2.84 15.63
C ASP A 117 8.82 -2.17 14.30
N TYR A 118 9.71 -1.17 14.33
CA TYR A 118 10.16 -0.45 13.14
C TYR A 118 11.35 -1.12 12.45
N LEU A 119 11.76 -2.30 12.93
CA LEU A 119 12.89 -3.09 12.44
C LEU A 119 14.25 -2.44 12.70
N HIS A 120 14.41 -1.15 12.38
CA HIS A 120 15.61 -0.39 12.63
C HIS A 120 15.26 1.09 12.87
N PRO A 121 15.98 1.84 13.72
CA PRO A 121 15.70 3.27 13.97
C PRO A 121 15.64 4.12 12.69
N LEU A 122 16.49 3.80 11.70
CA LEU A 122 16.49 4.50 10.40
C LEU A 122 15.22 4.28 9.57
N LEU A 123 14.44 3.23 9.86
CA LEU A 123 13.21 2.91 9.14
C LEU A 123 11.95 3.45 9.80
N GLU A 124 12.04 3.95 11.04
CA GLU A 124 10.90 4.54 11.73
C GLU A 124 10.19 5.61 10.88
N PRO A 125 10.87 6.57 10.24
CA PRO A 125 10.20 7.58 9.42
C PRO A 125 9.37 7.00 8.26
N VAL A 126 9.79 5.85 7.71
CA VAL A 126 9.14 5.17 6.57
C VAL A 126 7.98 4.31 7.02
N LEU A 127 8.09 3.70 8.20
CA LEU A 127 7.13 2.71 8.71
C LEU A 127 6.19 3.28 9.78
N LYS A 128 6.39 4.52 10.22
CA LYS A 128 5.58 5.16 11.28
C LYS A 128 4.11 5.24 10.92
N GLU A 129 3.81 5.68 9.71
CA GLU A 129 2.43 5.82 9.21
C GLU A 129 1.69 4.46 9.18
N THR A 130 2.45 3.38 8.92
CA THR A 130 1.91 2.02 8.84
C THR A 130 2.14 1.20 10.11
N HIS A 131 2.46 1.86 11.23
CA HIS A 131 2.72 1.22 12.53
C HIS A 131 3.74 0.07 12.46
N GLY A 132 4.83 0.22 11.72
CA GLY A 132 5.88 -0.80 11.61
C GLY A 132 5.55 -1.96 10.66
N VAL A 133 4.36 -1.96 10.02
CA VAL A 133 3.98 -2.98 9.04
C VAL A 133 4.43 -2.50 7.66
N ILE A 134 5.08 -3.36 6.87
CA ILE A 134 5.41 -3.05 5.48
C ILE A 134 4.16 -3.30 4.64
N ILE A 135 3.62 -2.25 4.04
CA ILE A 135 2.36 -2.30 3.28
C ILE A 135 2.59 -1.89 1.82
N TYR A 136 3.45 -0.92 1.57
CA TYR A 136 3.61 -0.30 0.26
C TYR A 136 4.90 -0.71 -0.45
N GLN A 137 4.86 -0.74 -1.78
CA GLN A 137 6.05 -1.02 -2.60
C GLN A 137 7.10 0.07 -2.45
N GLU A 138 6.66 1.30 -2.22
CA GLU A 138 7.47 2.47 -1.94
C GLU A 138 8.27 2.28 -0.65
N GLN A 139 7.66 1.66 0.38
CA GLN A 139 8.37 1.34 1.63
C GLN A 139 9.46 0.30 1.40
N VAL A 140 9.19 -0.74 0.60
CA VAL A 140 10.20 -1.74 0.20
C VAL A 140 11.41 -1.07 -0.48
N MET A 141 11.13 -0.15 -1.40
CA MET A 141 12.17 0.60 -2.10
C MET A 141 12.95 1.48 -1.13
N GLN A 142 12.27 2.27 -0.30
CA GLN A 142 12.92 3.15 0.68
C GLN A 142 13.77 2.39 1.70
N ILE A 143 13.33 1.21 2.16
CA ILE A 143 14.11 0.35 3.06
C ILE A 143 15.45 -0.02 2.42
N ALA A 144 15.46 -0.42 1.15
CA ALA A 144 16.68 -0.78 0.43
C ALA A 144 17.62 0.43 0.22
N GLN A 145 17.07 1.62 -0.03
CA GLN A 145 17.87 2.85 -0.14
C GLN A 145 18.51 3.22 1.20
N ILE A 146 17.70 3.26 2.26
CA ILE A 146 18.10 3.70 3.59
C ILE A 146 19.12 2.75 4.20
N LEU A 147 18.84 1.44 4.19
CA LEU A 147 19.73 0.47 4.83
C LEU A 147 20.91 0.07 3.94
N SER A 148 20.69 -0.07 2.62
CA SER A 148 21.66 -0.78 1.77
C SER A 148 22.24 0.08 0.63
N GLY A 149 21.85 1.36 0.58
CA GLY A 149 22.41 2.33 -0.36
C GLY A 149 21.99 2.10 -1.80
N TYR A 150 20.82 1.52 -2.03
CA TYR A 150 20.26 1.37 -3.37
C TYR A 150 19.94 2.76 -3.96
N SER A 151 20.18 2.91 -5.27
CA SER A 151 19.53 3.95 -6.08
C SER A 151 18.04 3.63 -6.26
N LEU A 152 17.26 4.61 -6.72
CA LEU A 152 15.83 4.40 -6.98
C LEU A 152 15.60 3.31 -8.05
N GLY A 153 16.47 3.29 -9.07
CA GLY A 153 16.43 2.28 -10.14
C GLY A 153 16.75 0.87 -9.63
N GLU A 154 17.81 0.72 -8.82
CA GLU A 154 18.13 -0.57 -8.18
C GLU A 154 17.00 -1.04 -7.26
N ALA A 155 16.37 -0.12 -6.52
CA ALA A 155 15.28 -0.45 -5.61
C ALA A 155 14.03 -0.93 -6.38
N ASP A 156 13.72 -0.35 -7.54
CA ASP A 156 12.65 -0.89 -8.40
C ASP A 156 13.01 -2.27 -8.97
N LEU A 157 14.29 -2.51 -9.32
CA LEU A 157 14.73 -3.84 -9.74
C LEU A 157 14.54 -4.88 -8.63
N LEU A 158 14.90 -4.54 -7.38
CA LEU A 158 14.66 -5.40 -6.21
C LEU A 158 13.16 -5.72 -6.06
N ARG A 159 12.30 -4.71 -6.10
CA ARG A 159 10.84 -4.86 -6.01
C ARG A 159 10.30 -5.79 -7.11
N ARG A 160 10.78 -5.65 -8.35
CA ARG A 160 10.38 -6.53 -9.47
C ARG A 160 10.85 -7.97 -9.28
N ALA A 161 12.06 -8.17 -8.76
CA ALA A 161 12.62 -9.49 -8.48
C ALA A 161 11.76 -10.24 -7.44
N MET A 162 11.38 -9.56 -6.34
CA MET A 162 10.52 -10.11 -5.30
C MET A 162 9.15 -10.54 -5.84
N GLY A 163 8.53 -9.71 -6.70
CA GLY A 163 7.25 -10.06 -7.33
C GLY A 163 7.32 -11.28 -8.25
N LYS A 164 8.48 -11.57 -8.85
CA LYS A 164 8.69 -12.75 -9.71
C LYS A 164 9.14 -14.00 -8.95
N LYS A 165 9.65 -13.86 -7.72
CA LYS A 165 10.15 -14.94 -6.86
C LYS A 165 11.20 -15.85 -7.53
N ILE A 166 12.08 -15.27 -8.36
CA ILE A 166 13.15 -16.03 -9.02
C ILE A 166 14.28 -16.25 -8.01
N LYS A 167 14.45 -17.50 -7.55
CA LYS A 167 15.39 -17.86 -6.47
C LYS A 167 16.81 -17.32 -6.67
N ALA A 168 17.39 -17.49 -7.86
CA ALA A 168 18.76 -17.02 -8.14
C ALA A 168 18.89 -15.49 -8.08
N GLU A 169 17.87 -14.76 -8.55
CA GLU A 169 17.83 -13.30 -8.50
C GLU A 169 17.65 -12.79 -7.07
N MET A 170 16.82 -13.48 -6.29
CA MET A 170 16.59 -13.16 -4.88
C MET A 170 17.83 -13.36 -4.00
N GLU A 171 18.59 -14.43 -4.20
CA GLU A 171 19.85 -14.64 -3.47
C GLU A 171 20.87 -13.54 -3.79
N ALA A 172 21.00 -13.15 -5.05
CA ALA A 172 21.88 -12.05 -5.45
C ALA A 172 21.44 -10.70 -4.84
N GLN A 173 20.13 -10.45 -4.81
CA GLN A 173 19.57 -9.26 -4.16
C GLN A 173 19.76 -9.27 -2.64
N LYS A 174 19.61 -10.43 -2.00
CA LYS A 174 19.88 -10.60 -0.57
C LYS A 174 21.32 -10.29 -0.23
N GLU A 175 22.26 -10.84 -0.99
CA GLU A 175 23.69 -10.58 -0.81
C GLU A 175 24.01 -9.09 -0.97
N ARG A 176 23.47 -8.45 -2.02
CA ARG A 176 23.64 -7.02 -2.29
C ARG A 176 23.06 -6.15 -1.18
N PHE A 177 21.88 -6.51 -0.66
CA PHE A 177 21.22 -5.81 0.45
C PHE A 177 22.05 -5.94 1.72
N VAL A 178 22.40 -7.15 2.13
CA VAL A 178 23.14 -7.41 3.37
C VAL A 178 24.52 -6.74 3.33
N THR A 179 25.23 -6.84 2.21
CA THR A 179 26.54 -6.17 2.04
C THR A 179 26.42 -4.66 2.18
N GLY A 180 25.40 -4.06 1.56
CA GLY A 180 25.12 -2.63 1.68
C GLY A 180 24.79 -2.21 3.12
N ALA A 181 23.98 -3.01 3.82
CA ALA A 181 23.60 -2.75 5.20
C ALA A 181 24.79 -2.84 6.16
N VAL A 182 25.65 -3.84 5.99
CA VAL A 182 26.89 -4.01 6.77
C VAL A 182 27.84 -2.83 6.54
N ALA A 183 27.97 -2.34 5.31
CA ALA A 183 28.77 -1.15 5.02
C ALA A 183 28.25 0.13 5.71
N LYS A 184 26.97 0.16 6.09
CA LYS A 184 26.37 1.24 6.90
C LYS A 184 26.35 0.96 8.40
N GLY A 185 27.02 -0.10 8.86
CA GLY A 185 27.16 -0.44 10.28
C GLY A 185 26.00 -1.24 10.87
N ILE A 186 25.14 -1.82 10.03
CA ILE A 186 24.04 -2.70 10.48
C ILE A 186 24.56 -4.13 10.63
N ASP A 187 24.19 -4.81 11.71
CA ASP A 187 24.56 -6.21 11.92
C ASP A 187 24.07 -7.10 10.76
N LYS A 188 24.92 -8.05 10.34
CA LYS A 188 24.65 -8.93 9.20
C LYS A 188 23.39 -9.78 9.40
N THR A 189 23.20 -10.32 10.60
CA THR A 189 22.04 -11.17 10.94
C THR A 189 20.78 -10.33 10.94
N HIS A 190 20.86 -9.14 11.51
CA HIS A 190 19.75 -8.20 11.51
C HIS A 190 19.36 -7.77 10.09
N ALA A 191 20.33 -7.39 9.25
CA ALA A 191 20.07 -7.03 7.85
C ALA A 191 19.43 -8.18 7.06
N ALA A 192 19.87 -9.42 7.28
CA ALA A 192 19.27 -10.59 6.66
C ALA A 192 17.81 -10.78 7.10
N ASN A 193 17.52 -10.63 8.40
CA ASN A 193 16.14 -10.72 8.92
C ASN A 193 15.22 -9.64 8.32
N ILE A 194 15.71 -8.40 8.17
CA ILE A 194 14.94 -7.33 7.53
C ILE A 194 14.66 -7.69 6.07
N PHE A 195 15.64 -8.22 5.34
CA PHE A 195 15.45 -8.63 3.95
C PHE A 195 14.37 -9.70 3.80
N GLU A 196 14.36 -10.72 4.66
CA GLU A 196 13.35 -11.78 4.66
C GLU A 196 11.94 -11.23 4.92
N LEU A 197 11.80 -10.25 5.82
CA LEU A 197 10.53 -9.57 6.04
C LEU A 197 10.09 -8.84 4.77
N VAL A 198 10.98 -8.06 4.15
CA VAL A 198 10.69 -7.34 2.91
C VAL A 198 10.26 -8.30 1.79
N ASP A 199 10.97 -9.42 1.61
CA ASP A 199 10.63 -10.44 0.58
C ASP A 199 9.25 -11.06 0.81
N LYS A 200 8.91 -11.38 2.06
CA LYS A 200 7.59 -11.92 2.42
C LYS A 200 6.43 -10.97 2.03
N PHE A 201 6.67 -9.66 2.05
CA PHE A 201 5.65 -8.65 1.73
C PHE A 201 5.58 -8.26 0.25
N ALA A 202 6.69 -8.40 -0.48
CA ALA A 202 6.77 -7.95 -1.87
C ALA A 202 6.23 -8.97 -2.90
N GLY A 203 5.75 -10.13 -2.45
CA GLY A 203 5.26 -11.22 -3.29
C GLY A 203 3.86 -11.74 -2.98
#